data_AF-A0A3L7WTK7-F1
#
_entry.id   AF-A0A3L7WTK7-F1
#
_cell.length_a   1.000
_cell.length_b   1.000
_cell.length_c   1.000
_cell.angle_alpha   90.00
_cell.angle_beta   90.00
_cell.angle_gamma   90.00
#
_symmetry.space_group_name_H-M   'P 1'
#
loop_
_entity.id
_entity.type
_entity.pdbx_description
1 polymer ?
#
loop_
_entity_poly.entity_id
_entity_poly.type
_entity_poly.pdbx_seq_one_letter_code
_entity_poly.pdbx_strand_id
1 'polypeptide(L)'
;MAEETPQRKHLAIEHTNGRNSRDIDAFINENGDLYIYGYDCGPVTSDFFGSSDYEYHLTIKAEDKDMILLLVLKALHDNPDSISSRVMDLAREHNIRYDFHSF
;
A
#
# COMPACT_ATOMS: atom_id res chain seq x y z
N MET A 1 16.95 -3.70 28.98
CA MET A 1 16.27 -4.51 27.94
C MET A 1 15.81 -3.52 26.90
N ALA A 2 16.30 -3.60 25.67
CA ALA A 2 15.78 -2.75 24.61
C ALA A 2 14.38 -3.25 24.26
N GLU A 3 13.37 -2.38 24.31
CA GLU A 3 12.07 -2.67 23.73
C GLU A 3 12.28 -2.87 22.22
N GLU A 4 11.90 -4.04 21.70
CA GLU A 4 11.80 -4.24 20.26
C GLU A 4 10.70 -3.30 19.76
N THR A 5 11.10 -2.22 19.07
CA THR A 5 10.16 -1.34 18.38
C THR A 5 9.31 -2.20 17.44
N PRO A 6 7.97 -2.21 17.55
CA PRO A 6 7.15 -3.05 16.69
C PRO A 6 7.46 -2.73 15.23
N GLN A 7 7.80 -3.78 14.47
CA GLN A 7 8.14 -3.66 13.06
C GLN A 7 6.95 -3.03 12.33
N ARG A 8 7.09 -1.77 11.89
CA ARG A 8 6.08 -1.11 11.07
C ARG A 8 5.90 -1.95 9.81
N LYS A 9 4.65 -2.38 9.55
CA LYS A 9 4.30 -2.96 8.26
C LYS A 9 4.37 -1.83 7.24
N HIS A 10 5.42 -1.81 6.44
CA HIS A 10 5.69 -0.79 5.44
C HIS A 10 5.92 -1.47 4.09
N LEU A 11 5.24 -0.95 3.07
CA LEU A 11 5.36 -1.36 1.69
C LEU A 11 5.68 -0.12 0.85
N ALA A 12 6.86 -0.12 0.25
CA ALA A 12 7.23 0.75 -0.85
C ALA A 12 6.43 0.34 -2.09
N ILE A 13 5.56 1.22 -2.58
CA ILE A 13 4.72 0.96 -3.77
C ILE A 13 5.46 1.41 -5.03
N GLU A 14 6.00 2.62 -5.01
CA GLU A 14 6.75 3.19 -6.13
C GLU A 14 7.89 4.05 -5.60
N HIS A 15 9.08 3.88 -6.17
CA HIS A 15 10.21 4.79 -6.00
C HIS A 15 10.88 4.98 -7.34
N THR A 16 10.62 6.12 -7.98
CA THR A 16 11.27 6.51 -9.23
C THR A 16 12.17 7.70 -8.99
N ASN A 17 13.38 7.61 -9.55
CA ASN A 17 14.42 8.64 -9.46
C ASN A 17 14.70 9.21 -10.85
N GLY A 18 15.09 10.48 -10.91
CA GLY A 18 15.49 11.12 -12.16
C GLY A 18 14.95 12.54 -12.28
N ARG A 19 14.77 13.00 -13.53
CA ARG A 19 14.29 14.35 -13.81
C ARG A 19 12.87 14.58 -13.27
N ASN A 20 12.03 13.55 -13.29
CA ASN A 20 10.84 13.46 -12.46
C ASN A 20 11.08 12.34 -11.45
N SER A 21 10.77 12.58 -10.19
CA SER A 21 10.84 11.59 -9.13
C SER A 21 9.48 11.47 -8.47
N ARG A 22 9.15 10.24 -8.08
CA ARG A 22 7.89 9.88 -7.46
C ARG A 22 8.11 8.81 -6.42
N ASP A 23 7.63 9.08 -5.22
CA ASP A 23 7.62 8.14 -4.11
C ASP A 23 6.19 7.90 -3.67
N ILE A 24 5.79 6.63 -3.57
CA ILE A 24 4.52 6.21 -2.98
C ILE A 24 4.80 5.11 -1.97
N ASP A 25 4.37 5.34 -0.73
CA ASP A 25 4.55 4.44 0.39
C ASP A 25 3.21 4.14 1.07
N ALA A 26 3.05 2.90 1.53
CA ALA A 26 1.94 2.51 2.40
C ALA A 26 2.47 1.90 3.69
N PHE A 27 1.97 2.34 4.85
CA PHE A 27 2.36 1.75 6.13
C PHE A 27 1.21 1.71 7.13
N ILE A 28 1.29 0.75 8.06
CA ILE A 28 0.43 0.71 9.26
C ILE A 28 1.16 1.43 10.39
N ASN A 29 0.56 2.50 10.91
CA ASN A 29 1.15 3.26 12.01
C ASN A 29 0.91 2.58 13.37
N GLU A 30 1.41 3.19 14.44
CA GLU A 30 1.30 2.67 15.82
C GLU A 30 -0.15 2.59 16.33
N ASN A 31 -1.06 3.40 15.77
CA ASN A 31 -2.49 3.35 16.10
C ASN A 31 -3.24 2.26 15.30
N GLY A 32 -2.56 1.57 14.38
CA GLY A 32 -3.18 0.58 13.50
C GLY A 32 -3.86 1.17 12.26
N ASP A 33 -3.82 2.49 12.07
CA ASP A 33 -4.34 3.17 10.89
C ASP A 33 -3.48 2.81 9.66
N LEU A 34 -4.11 2.68 8.49
CA LEU A 34 -3.41 2.61 7.21
C LEU A 34 -3.10 4.03 6.74
N TYR A 35 -1.83 4.29 6.47
CA TYR A 35 -1.35 5.53 5.90
C TYR A 35 -0.80 5.27 4.50
N ILE A 36 -1.20 6.07 3.53
CA ILE A 36 -0.60 6.11 2.20
C ILE A 36 -0.05 7.50 2.00
N TYR A 37 1.23 7.59 1.66
CA TYR A 37 1.94 8.82 1.37
C TYR A 37 2.37 8.81 -0.10
N GLY A 38 2.27 9.96 -0.75
CA GLY A 38 2.81 10.14 -2.09
C GLY A 38 3.48 11.50 -2.24
N TYR A 39 4.59 11.50 -2.97
CA TYR A 39 5.38 12.67 -3.32
C TYR A 39 5.72 12.61 -4.80
N ASP A 40 5.41 13.66 -5.53
CA ASP A 40 5.81 13.85 -6.93
C ASP A 40 6.66 15.12 -7.03
N CYS A 41 7.82 15.03 -7.68
CA CYS A 41 8.66 16.20 -7.98
C CYS A 41 9.28 16.13 -9.38
N GLY A 42 9.59 17.31 -9.94
CA GLY A 42 10.19 17.44 -11.27
C GLY A 42 9.42 18.36 -12.22
N PRO A 43 9.96 18.59 -13.44
CA PRO A 43 9.41 19.55 -14.38
C PRO A 43 7.95 19.32 -14.73
N VAL A 44 7.52 18.05 -14.81
CA VAL A 44 6.12 17.73 -15.11
C VAL A 44 5.21 18.19 -13.98
N THR A 45 5.59 17.96 -12.71
CA THR A 45 4.86 18.50 -11.55
C THR A 45 4.87 20.03 -11.59
N SER A 46 6.00 20.62 -12.02
CA SER A 46 6.12 22.06 -12.12
C SER A 46 5.22 22.72 -13.17
N ASP A 47 4.94 22.03 -14.26
CA ASP A 47 4.07 22.52 -15.33
C ASP A 47 2.58 22.57 -14.90
N PHE A 48 2.16 21.71 -13.97
CA PHE A 48 0.78 21.65 -13.47
C PHE A 48 0.56 22.36 -12.12
N PHE A 49 1.56 22.37 -11.25
CA PHE A 49 1.46 22.88 -9.87
C PHE A 49 2.43 24.03 -9.54
N GLY A 50 3.21 24.51 -10.52
CA GLY A 50 4.25 25.53 -10.32
C GLY A 50 5.50 24.96 -9.63
N SER A 51 6.41 25.77 -9.10
CA SER A 51 7.64 25.28 -8.44
C SER A 51 7.41 24.53 -7.11
N SER A 52 6.18 24.11 -6.82
CA SER A 52 5.82 23.34 -5.64
C SER A 52 5.85 21.87 -5.97
N ASP A 53 6.56 21.11 -5.13
CA ASP A 53 6.38 19.67 -5.08
C ASP A 53 4.93 19.34 -4.72
N TYR A 54 4.41 18.23 -5.25
CA TYR A 54 3.06 17.77 -4.93
C TYR A 54 3.14 16.64 -3.91
N GLU A 55 2.60 16.89 -2.72
CA GLU A 55 2.54 15.95 -1.62
C GLU A 55 1.09 15.64 -1.28
N TYR A 56 0.81 14.36 -1.02
CA TYR A 56 -0.48 13.95 -0.48
C TYR A 56 -0.34 12.84 0.55
N HIS A 57 -1.33 12.79 1.43
CA HIS A 57 -1.50 11.69 2.35
C HIS A 57 -2.95 11.27 2.41
N LEU A 58 -3.16 9.97 2.54
CA LEU A 58 -4.45 9.35 2.80
C LEU A 58 -4.33 8.55 4.10
N THR A 59 -5.26 8.74 5.01
CA THR A 59 -5.35 7.96 6.25
C THR A 59 -6.69 7.24 6.29
N ILE A 60 -6.66 5.93 6.49
CA ILE A 60 -7.83 5.10 6.78
C ILE A 60 -7.70 4.62 8.21
N LYS A 61 -8.77 4.82 8.99
CA LYS A 61 -8.80 4.44 10.41
C LYS A 61 -8.70 2.94 10.59
N ALA A 62 -8.07 2.54 11.69
CA ALA A 62 -7.87 1.14 12.03
C ALA A 62 -9.17 0.32 11.98
N GLU A 63 -10.29 0.92 12.42
CA GLU A 63 -11.63 0.33 12.38
C GLU A 63 -12.19 0.06 10.97
N ASP A 64 -11.77 0.83 9.97
CA ASP A 64 -12.28 0.74 8.59
C ASP A 64 -11.31 0.03 7.62
N LYS A 65 -10.06 -0.17 8.05
CA LYS A 65 -8.98 -0.69 7.20
C LYS A 65 -9.31 -2.04 6.55
N ASP A 66 -9.94 -2.93 7.31
CA ASP A 66 -10.30 -4.26 6.81
C ASP A 66 -11.37 -4.17 5.70
N MET A 67 -12.29 -3.20 5.80
CA MET A 67 -13.29 -2.96 4.76
C MET A 67 -12.63 -2.47 3.46
N ILE A 68 -11.66 -1.56 3.57
CA ILE A 68 -10.90 -1.10 2.39
C ILE A 68 -10.14 -2.27 1.75
N LEU A 69 -9.53 -3.15 2.53
CA LEU A 69 -8.88 -4.36 1.99
C LEU A 69 -9.85 -5.20 1.16
N LEU A 70 -11.05 -5.48 1.67
CA LEU A 70 -12.08 -6.24 0.96
C LEU A 70 -12.53 -5.54 -0.33
N LEU A 71 -12.69 -4.22 -0.29
CA LEU A 71 -13.06 -3.42 -1.46
C LEU A 71 -11.96 -3.41 -2.53
N VAL A 72 -10.69 -3.31 -2.13
CA VAL A 72 -9.52 -3.38 -3.04
C VAL A 72 -9.41 -4.76 -3.68
N LEU A 73 -9.58 -5.83 -2.89
CA LEU A 73 -9.61 -7.21 -3.42
C LEU A 73 -10.73 -7.40 -4.45
N LYS A 74 -11.89 -6.77 -4.24
CA LYS A 74 -12.97 -6.80 -5.23
C LYS A 74 -12.65 -5.96 -6.47
N ALA A 75 -12.04 -4.78 -6.29
CA ALA A 75 -11.78 -3.84 -7.38
C ALA A 75 -10.64 -4.26 -8.31
N LEU A 76 -9.61 -4.94 -7.79
CA LEU A 76 -8.44 -5.39 -8.57
C LEU A 76 -8.67 -6.69 -9.34
N HIS A 77 -9.84 -7.31 -9.19
CA HIS A 77 -10.12 -8.63 -9.74
C HIS A 77 -11.31 -8.60 -10.70
N ASP A 78 -11.00 -8.69 -11.99
CA ASP A 78 -12.01 -8.74 -13.06
C ASP A 78 -12.79 -10.07 -13.08
N ASN A 79 -12.24 -11.13 -12.49
CA ASN A 79 -12.88 -12.44 -12.40
C ASN A 79 -12.90 -12.95 -10.94
N PRO A 80 -14.10 -13.05 -10.32
CA PRO A 80 -14.24 -13.52 -8.95
C PRO A 80 -13.71 -14.95 -8.73
N ASP A 81 -13.72 -15.80 -9.76
CA ASP A 81 -13.29 -17.21 -9.66
C ASP A 81 -11.77 -17.35 -9.44
N SER A 82 -11.00 -16.28 -9.68
CA SER A 82 -9.53 -16.28 -9.55
C SER A 82 -9.00 -15.62 -8.28
N ILE A 83 -9.86 -14.98 -7.48
CA ILE A 83 -9.46 -14.18 -6.31
C ILE A 83 -8.68 -15.06 -5.31
N SER A 84 -9.25 -16.21 -4.94
CA SER A 84 -8.62 -17.12 -3.96
C SER A 84 -7.24 -17.57 -4.41
N SER A 85 -7.07 -17.93 -5.69
CA SER A 85 -5.78 -18.36 -6.24
C SER A 85 -4.74 -17.23 -6.17
N ARG A 86 -5.11 -16.01 -6.56
CA ARG A 86 -4.18 -14.87 -6.51
C ARG A 86 -3.78 -14.51 -5.07
N VAL A 87 -4.73 -14.52 -4.13
CA VAL A 87 -4.43 -14.24 -2.72
C VAL A 87 -3.50 -15.31 -2.14
N MET A 88 -3.70 -16.58 -2.50
CA MET A 88 -2.78 -17.66 -2.13
C MET A 88 -1.38 -17.45 -2.72
N ASP A 89 -1.27 -17.03 -3.99
CA ASP A 89 0.02 -16.77 -4.62
C ASP A 89 0.78 -15.64 -3.90
N LEU A 90 0.11 -14.52 -3.62
CA LEU A 90 0.68 -13.42 -2.82
C LEU A 90 1.09 -13.87 -1.42
N ALA A 91 0.27 -14.70 -0.77
CA ALA A 91 0.60 -15.24 0.55
C ALA A 91 1.88 -16.08 0.52
N ARG A 92 2.07 -16.92 -0.52
CA ARG A 92 3.30 -17.69 -0.71
C ARG A 92 4.51 -16.80 -0.98
N GLU A 93 4.37 -15.85 -1.90
CA GLU A 93 5.44 -14.91 -2.28
C GLU A 93 6.00 -14.13 -1.08
N HIS A 94 5.12 -13.76 -0.14
CA HIS A 94 5.49 -12.98 1.04
C HIS A 94 5.62 -13.80 2.33
N ASN A 95 5.67 -15.14 2.25
CA ASN A 95 5.78 -16.04 3.40
C ASN A 95 4.69 -15.83 4.47
N ILE A 96 3.48 -15.49 4.04
CA ILE A 96 2.29 -15.33 4.87
C ILE A 96 1.62 -16.70 5.04
N ARG A 97 1.34 -17.08 6.28
CA ARG A 97 0.64 -18.32 6.59
C ARG A 97 -0.83 -18.24 6.18
N TYR A 98 -1.32 -19.29 5.54
CA TYR A 98 -2.72 -19.45 5.17
C TYR A 98 -3.11 -20.93 5.19
N ASP A 99 -4.40 -21.22 5.35
CA ASP A 99 -4.98 -22.55 5.20
C ASP A 99 -5.92 -22.55 3.98
N PHE A 100 -5.90 -23.63 3.20
CA PHE A 100 -6.78 -23.81 2.05
C PHE A 100 -7.40 -25.21 2.07
N HIS A 101 -8.72 -25.26 1.92
CA HIS A 101 -9.50 -26.49 1.89
C HIS A 101 -10.39 -26.48 0.65
N SER A 102 -10.42 -27.60 -0.07
CA SER A 102 -11.31 -27.84 -1.21
C SER A 102 -12.06 -29.16 -0.99
N PHE A 103 -13.35 -29.21 -1.37
CA PHE A 103 -14.20 -30.40 -1.27
C PHE A 103 -14.57 -30.93 -2.65
#